data_AF-A0A7H0MDJ5-F1
#
_entry.id   AF-A0A7H0MDJ5-F1
#
_cell.length_a   1.000
_cell.length_b   1.000
_cell.length_c   1.000
_cell.angle_alpha   90.00
_cell.angle_beta   90.00
_cell.angle_gamma   90.00
#
_symmetry.space_group_name_H-M   'P 1'
#
loop_
_entity.id
_entity.type
_entity.pdbx_description
1 polymer ?
#
loop_
_entity_poly.entity_id
_entity_poly.type
_entity_poly.pdbx_seq_one_letter_code
_entity_poly.pdbx_strand_id
1 'polypeptide(L)'
;MTLSALDFVLASRRSEITGLQQLLQMGKLVGAVSQLIHLLQRERGTANIFLCSQGKTWGGRLRERTAQVERAVQAVQQQLAALDQEELARGNAARLFSRIASVLHSLSTLPPLREQVQQLAIAQPEAMQRYNEVIRCHLALIVETADTSGDPSVSRALLALFSFMQGKELAGQERALVAAGFTVGSVDEQASQQLVELIDAQERCFHTFCEFADAASLALWQQQQQEESRELERFRRLACSRTLPPGEPTEAALRWFEITTTRIDAMKRIEDALEKGVMQCCRQRIAAAQRDAEQQRQEIAQLPQADDPFTALIPPQLSRTVLELVEQQSRQLQALDAELAGLRATLAERKLVERAKSLLMQHHAMSEPQAHKTLREMAMQQNKKLAEIADAMLSVAAVMGKKST
;
A
#
# COMPACT_ATOMS: atom_id res chain seq x y z
N MET A 1 21.21 -36.38 20.27
CA MET A 1 21.97 -35.11 20.19
C MET A 1 21.59 -34.29 21.41
N THR A 2 22.56 -33.82 22.18
CA THR A 2 22.35 -32.89 23.30
C THR A 2 22.07 -31.50 22.74
N LEU A 3 20.92 -30.91 23.10
CA LEU A 3 20.56 -29.55 22.70
C LEU A 3 21.46 -28.53 23.44
N SER A 4 22.03 -27.55 22.72
CA SER A 4 22.81 -26.46 23.32
C SER A 4 22.17 -25.10 23.07
N ALA A 5 22.43 -24.12 23.96
CA ALA A 5 21.97 -22.74 23.76
C ALA A 5 22.52 -22.14 22.45
N LEU A 6 23.76 -22.49 22.08
CA LEU A 6 24.42 -22.05 20.85
C LEU A 6 23.71 -22.57 19.59
N ASP A 7 23.16 -23.79 19.63
CA ASP A 7 22.34 -24.31 18.53
C ASP A 7 21.09 -23.44 18.29
N PHE A 8 20.46 -22.95 19.36
CA PHE A 8 19.28 -22.08 19.26
C PHE A 8 19.62 -20.65 18.85
N VAL A 9 20.79 -20.13 19.24
CA VAL A 9 21.32 -18.85 18.73
C VAL A 9 21.50 -18.93 17.21
N LEU A 10 22.13 -20.00 16.70
CA LEU A 10 22.31 -20.24 15.27
C LEU A 10 20.97 -20.50 14.55
N ALA A 11 20.05 -21.23 15.18
CA ALA A 11 18.71 -21.46 14.63
C ALA A 11 17.92 -20.15 14.48
N SER A 12 18.03 -19.24 15.45
CA SER A 12 17.41 -17.91 15.39
C SER A 12 17.93 -17.11 14.18
N ARG A 13 19.24 -17.10 13.91
CA ARG A 13 19.82 -16.45 12.72
C ARG A 13 19.33 -17.07 11.41
N ARG A 14 19.25 -18.40 11.35
CA ARG A 14 18.68 -19.08 10.17
C ARG A 14 17.23 -18.66 9.96
N SER A 15 16.44 -18.57 11.02
CA SER A 15 15.06 -18.11 10.96
C SER A 15 14.94 -16.66 10.47
N GLU A 16 15.83 -15.76 10.90
CA GLU A 16 15.90 -14.37 10.42
C GLU A 16 16.15 -14.32 8.90
N ILE A 17 17.14 -15.07 8.41
CA ILE A 17 17.47 -15.15 6.98
C ILE A 17 16.29 -15.70 6.17
N THR A 18 15.64 -16.76 6.64
CA THR A 18 14.45 -17.33 5.99
C THR A 18 13.31 -16.31 5.92
N GLY A 19 13.04 -15.57 7.00
CA GLY A 19 12.03 -14.51 7.01
C GLY A 19 12.31 -13.40 5.99
N LEU A 20 13.57 -12.96 5.88
CA LEU A 20 13.98 -11.97 4.88
C LEU A 20 13.88 -12.49 3.44
N GLN A 21 14.17 -13.77 3.20
CA GLN A 21 14.00 -14.42 1.90
C GLN A 21 12.52 -14.49 1.49
N GLN A 22 11.63 -14.79 2.44
CA GLN A 22 10.18 -14.76 2.21
C GLN A 22 9.72 -13.34 1.88
N LEU A 23 10.22 -12.31 2.59
CA LEU A 23 9.93 -10.92 2.26
C LEU A 23 10.41 -10.53 0.86
N LEU A 24 11.57 -11.03 0.42
CA LEU A 24 12.06 -10.80 -0.94
C LEU A 24 11.14 -11.46 -1.99
N GLN A 25 10.57 -12.63 -1.72
CA GLN A 25 9.57 -13.24 -2.60
C GLN A 25 8.28 -12.42 -2.62
N MET A 26 7.81 -11.98 -1.44
CA MET A 26 6.61 -11.13 -1.34
C MET A 26 6.78 -9.79 -2.05
N GLY A 27 7.99 -9.23 -2.05
CA GLY A 27 8.33 -8.02 -2.81
C GLY A 27 8.11 -8.17 -4.32
N LYS A 28 8.28 -9.38 -4.88
CA LYS A 28 7.94 -9.64 -6.31
C LYS A 28 6.43 -9.57 -6.55
N LEU A 29 5.64 -10.12 -5.62
CA LEU A 29 4.17 -9.99 -5.68
C LEU A 29 3.75 -8.53 -5.56
N VAL A 30 4.33 -7.77 -4.62
CA VAL A 30 4.08 -6.33 -4.45
C VAL A 30 4.37 -5.57 -5.75
N GLY A 31 5.50 -5.84 -6.41
CA GLY A 31 5.82 -5.21 -7.71
C GLY A 31 4.81 -5.56 -8.81
N ALA A 32 4.41 -6.83 -8.93
CA ALA A 32 3.40 -7.25 -9.90
C ALA A 32 2.02 -6.58 -9.63
N VAL A 33 1.63 -6.51 -8.36
CA VAL A 33 0.37 -5.88 -7.92
C VAL A 33 0.41 -4.36 -8.15
N SER A 34 1.54 -3.72 -7.90
CA SER A 34 1.75 -2.29 -8.18
C SER A 34 1.60 -1.97 -9.66
N GLN A 35 2.21 -2.78 -10.53
CA GLN A 35 2.05 -2.64 -11.97
C GLN A 35 0.59 -2.83 -12.41
N LEU A 36 -0.11 -3.80 -11.84
CA LEU A 36 -1.53 -4.03 -12.09
C LEU A 36 -2.38 -2.82 -11.64
N ILE A 37 -2.13 -2.25 -10.46
CA ILE A 37 -2.80 -1.04 -9.97
C ILE A 37 -2.61 0.11 -10.96
N HIS A 38 -1.39 0.35 -11.44
CA HIS A 38 -1.14 1.40 -12.42
C HIS A 38 -1.93 1.19 -13.72
N LEU A 39 -2.00 -0.05 -14.23
CA LEU A 39 -2.77 -0.34 -15.44
C LEU A 39 -4.28 -0.22 -15.23
N LEU A 40 -4.80 -0.62 -14.06
CA LEU A 40 -6.19 -0.39 -13.66
C LEU A 40 -6.52 1.11 -13.58
N GLN A 41 -5.60 1.93 -13.08
CA GLN A 41 -5.75 3.40 -13.05
C GLN A 41 -5.83 3.99 -14.46
N ARG A 42 -5.08 3.44 -15.43
CA ARG A 42 -5.16 3.84 -16.84
C ARG A 42 -6.44 3.37 -17.51
N GLU A 43 -6.88 2.14 -17.22
CA GLU A 43 -8.15 1.61 -17.68
C GLU A 43 -9.31 2.47 -17.16
N ARG A 44 -9.37 2.74 -15.84
CA ARG A 44 -10.35 3.66 -15.22
C ARG A 44 -10.37 5.02 -15.92
N GLY A 45 -9.20 5.65 -16.11
CA GLY A 45 -9.13 6.96 -16.78
C GLY A 45 -9.67 6.91 -18.21
N THR A 46 -9.43 5.83 -18.94
CA THR A 46 -9.91 5.64 -20.31
C THR A 46 -11.42 5.38 -20.33
N ALA A 47 -11.91 4.53 -19.42
CA ALA A 47 -13.33 4.27 -19.23
C ALA A 47 -14.09 5.55 -18.85
N ASN A 48 -13.48 6.43 -18.03
CA ASN A 48 -14.07 7.70 -17.64
C ASN A 48 -14.39 8.58 -18.86
N ILE A 49 -13.39 8.79 -19.74
CA ILE A 49 -13.57 9.60 -20.95
C ILE A 49 -14.52 8.91 -21.94
N PHE A 50 -14.44 7.58 -22.08
CA PHE A 50 -15.38 6.81 -22.90
C PHE A 50 -16.84 7.06 -22.46
N LEU A 51 -17.14 6.92 -21.17
CA LEU A 51 -18.47 7.15 -20.61
C LEU A 51 -18.91 8.61 -20.71
N CYS A 52 -18.04 9.57 -20.38
CA CYS A 52 -18.35 11.00 -20.48
C CYS A 52 -18.62 11.42 -21.94
N SER A 53 -17.95 10.78 -22.91
CA SER A 53 -18.21 11.00 -24.34
C SER A 53 -19.40 10.20 -24.90
N GLN A 54 -20.15 9.49 -24.06
CA GLN A 54 -21.25 8.59 -24.46
C GLN A 54 -20.82 7.57 -25.53
N GLY A 55 -19.61 7.01 -25.36
CA GLY A 55 -19.04 6.02 -26.27
C GLY A 55 -18.54 6.57 -27.62
N LYS A 56 -18.62 7.88 -27.87
CA LYS A 56 -18.20 8.50 -29.13
C LYS A 56 -16.69 8.45 -29.35
N THR A 57 -15.90 8.42 -28.28
CA THR A 57 -14.44 8.45 -28.36
C THR A 57 -13.81 7.34 -27.51
N TRP A 58 -12.58 6.95 -27.87
CA TRP A 58 -11.68 6.11 -27.05
C TRP A 58 -12.08 4.64 -26.86
N GLY A 59 -13.11 4.12 -27.52
CA GLY A 59 -13.45 2.68 -27.48
C GLY A 59 -12.29 1.76 -27.91
N GLY A 60 -11.48 2.17 -28.89
CA GLY A 60 -10.25 1.46 -29.27
C GLY A 60 -9.20 1.44 -28.15
N ARG A 61 -8.94 2.60 -27.52
CA ARG A 61 -8.00 2.73 -26.40
C ARG A 61 -8.47 1.92 -25.18
N LEU A 62 -9.77 1.89 -24.91
CA LEU A 62 -10.33 1.11 -23.81
C LEU A 62 -10.04 -0.39 -23.98
N ARG A 63 -10.28 -0.94 -25.19
CA ARG A 63 -9.93 -2.33 -25.51
C ARG A 63 -8.43 -2.63 -25.34
N GLU A 64 -7.57 -1.69 -25.75
CA GLU A 64 -6.12 -1.82 -25.55
C GLU A 64 -5.76 -1.86 -24.05
N ARG A 65 -6.37 -0.99 -23.23
CA ARG A 65 -6.16 -0.99 -21.77
C ARG A 65 -6.65 -2.26 -21.10
N THR A 66 -7.82 -2.77 -21.49
CA THR A 66 -8.35 -4.05 -21.02
C THR A 66 -7.34 -5.19 -21.25
N ALA A 67 -6.79 -5.30 -22.47
CA ALA A 67 -5.78 -6.31 -22.79
C ALA A 67 -4.47 -6.13 -22.00
N GLN A 68 -4.06 -4.90 -21.69
CA GLN A 68 -2.89 -4.65 -20.84
C GLN A 68 -3.14 -5.10 -19.39
N VAL A 69 -4.31 -4.80 -18.85
CA VAL A 69 -4.70 -5.23 -17.49
C VAL A 69 -4.78 -6.76 -17.42
N GLU A 70 -5.33 -7.43 -18.43
CA GLU A 70 -5.40 -8.90 -18.45
C GLU A 70 -4.01 -9.56 -18.41
N ARG A 71 -3.04 -9.03 -19.15
CA ARG A 71 -1.64 -9.51 -19.06
C ARG A 71 -1.05 -9.29 -17.67
N ALA A 72 -1.34 -8.16 -17.03
CA ALA A 72 -0.85 -7.89 -15.68
C ALA A 72 -1.54 -8.77 -14.62
N VAL A 73 -2.82 -9.09 -14.80
CA VAL A 73 -3.54 -10.07 -13.97
C VAL A 73 -2.86 -11.44 -14.06
N GLN A 74 -2.49 -11.89 -15.27
CA GLN A 74 -1.75 -13.13 -15.45
C GLN A 74 -0.39 -13.11 -14.71
N ALA A 75 0.33 -11.99 -14.76
CA ALA A 75 1.59 -11.84 -14.04
C ALA A 75 1.40 -11.95 -12.51
N VAL A 76 0.34 -11.34 -11.96
CA VAL A 76 -0.01 -11.47 -10.53
C VAL A 76 -0.37 -12.92 -10.19
N GLN A 77 -1.18 -13.58 -11.00
CA GLN A 77 -1.55 -14.98 -10.81
C GLN A 77 -0.33 -15.91 -10.83
N GLN A 78 0.64 -15.66 -11.71
CA GLN A 78 1.90 -16.40 -11.74
C GLN A 78 2.72 -16.21 -10.46
N GLN A 79 2.81 -14.98 -9.93
CA GLN A 79 3.49 -14.75 -8.65
C GLN A 79 2.77 -15.47 -7.51
N LEU A 80 1.44 -15.41 -7.45
CA LEU A 80 0.64 -16.11 -6.43
C LEU A 80 0.79 -17.64 -6.52
N ALA A 81 0.84 -18.20 -7.72
CA ALA A 81 1.04 -19.64 -7.93
C ALA A 81 2.46 -20.10 -7.55
N ALA A 82 3.44 -19.20 -7.64
CA ALA A 82 4.83 -19.46 -7.24
C ALA A 82 5.06 -19.33 -5.73
N LEU A 83 4.08 -18.85 -4.95
CA LEU A 83 4.17 -18.79 -3.50
C LEU A 83 3.98 -20.20 -2.91
N ASP A 84 4.94 -20.64 -2.10
CA ASP A 84 4.81 -21.86 -1.31
C ASP A 84 3.79 -21.62 -0.18
N GLN A 85 2.59 -22.19 -0.36
CA GLN A 85 1.49 -22.03 0.59
C GLN A 85 1.78 -22.68 1.94
N GLU A 86 2.56 -23.76 1.99
CA GLU A 86 2.93 -24.45 3.24
C GLU A 86 3.98 -23.66 4.00
N GLU A 87 4.92 -23.04 3.30
CA GLU A 87 5.91 -22.15 3.89
C GLU A 87 5.29 -20.85 4.43
N LEU A 88 4.33 -20.28 3.70
CA LEU A 88 3.54 -19.13 4.17
C LEU A 88 2.64 -19.46 5.36
N ALA A 89 1.98 -20.63 5.36
CA ALA A 89 1.09 -21.04 6.44
C ALA A 89 1.80 -21.16 7.79
N ARG A 90 3.10 -21.53 7.79
CA ARG A 90 3.94 -21.59 9.00
C ARG A 90 4.14 -20.22 9.68
N GLY A 91 3.89 -19.10 9.00
CA GLY A 91 4.07 -17.73 9.49
C GLY A 91 2.81 -17.03 9.99
N ASN A 92 1.73 -17.73 10.36
CA ASN A 92 0.43 -17.12 10.71
C ASN A 92 -0.18 -16.24 9.57
N ALA A 93 -0.04 -16.68 8.32
CA ALA A 93 -0.45 -15.93 7.13
C ALA A 93 -1.97 -15.86 6.85
N ALA A 94 -2.84 -16.17 7.82
CA ALA A 94 -4.30 -16.20 7.62
C ALA A 94 -4.87 -14.86 7.10
N ARG A 95 -4.34 -13.72 7.60
CA ARG A 95 -4.72 -12.39 7.13
C ARG A 95 -4.28 -12.15 5.69
N LEU A 96 -3.05 -12.53 5.36
CA LEU A 96 -2.51 -12.42 4.00
C LEU A 96 -3.34 -13.26 3.01
N PHE A 97 -3.67 -14.52 3.34
CA PHE A 97 -4.53 -15.34 2.51
C PHE A 97 -5.93 -14.73 2.33
N SER A 98 -6.50 -14.15 3.37
CA SER A 98 -7.77 -13.42 3.27
C SER A 98 -7.68 -12.21 2.33
N ARG A 99 -6.56 -11.49 2.34
CA ARG A 99 -6.29 -10.38 1.40
C ARG A 99 -6.12 -10.88 -0.03
N ILE A 100 -5.38 -11.98 -0.23
CA ILE A 100 -5.22 -12.61 -1.55
C ILE A 100 -6.58 -13.05 -2.10
N ALA A 101 -7.41 -13.70 -1.28
CA ALA A 101 -8.77 -14.08 -1.67
C ALA A 101 -9.63 -12.86 -2.07
N SER A 102 -9.53 -11.76 -1.32
CA SER A 102 -10.21 -10.50 -1.65
C SER A 102 -9.74 -9.92 -2.99
N VAL A 103 -8.43 -9.95 -3.25
CA VAL A 103 -7.84 -9.52 -4.52
C VAL A 103 -8.36 -10.37 -5.67
N LEU A 104 -8.31 -11.70 -5.56
CA LEU A 104 -8.82 -12.62 -6.58
C LEU A 104 -10.31 -12.42 -6.86
N HIS A 105 -11.11 -12.23 -5.80
CA HIS A 105 -12.52 -11.92 -5.95
C HIS A 105 -12.74 -10.58 -6.67
N SER A 106 -12.00 -9.53 -6.30
CA SER A 106 -12.13 -8.22 -6.96
C SER A 106 -11.80 -8.30 -8.46
N LEU A 107 -10.84 -9.13 -8.86
CA LEU A 107 -10.49 -9.35 -10.26
C LEU A 107 -11.62 -10.03 -11.05
N SER A 108 -12.38 -10.93 -10.41
CA SER A 108 -13.55 -11.58 -11.03
C SER A 108 -14.67 -10.59 -11.37
N THR A 109 -14.67 -9.40 -10.76
CA THR A 109 -15.68 -8.36 -11.01
C THR A 109 -15.36 -7.48 -12.23
N LEU A 110 -14.14 -7.54 -12.76
CA LEU A 110 -13.72 -6.69 -13.88
C LEU A 110 -14.42 -7.02 -15.22
N PRO A 111 -14.59 -8.30 -15.62
CA PRO A 111 -15.30 -8.62 -16.86
C PRO A 111 -16.73 -8.06 -16.95
N PRO A 112 -17.64 -8.28 -15.96
CA PRO A 112 -18.99 -7.72 -16.02
C PRO A 112 -18.99 -6.18 -15.96
N LEU A 113 -18.07 -5.56 -15.20
CA LEU A 113 -17.91 -4.10 -15.21
C LEU A 113 -17.55 -3.59 -16.61
N ARG A 114 -16.60 -4.23 -17.30
CA ARG A 114 -16.18 -3.85 -18.65
C ARG A 114 -17.31 -3.98 -19.65
N GLU A 115 -18.11 -5.03 -19.55
CA GLU A 115 -19.29 -5.22 -20.39
C GLU A 115 -20.29 -4.07 -20.19
N GLN A 116 -20.63 -3.76 -18.94
CA GLN A 116 -21.52 -2.65 -18.62
C GLN A 116 -20.98 -1.31 -19.14
N VAL A 117 -19.68 -1.05 -18.99
CA VAL A 117 -19.03 0.16 -19.52
C VAL A 117 -19.14 0.22 -21.03
N GLN A 118 -18.83 -0.86 -21.75
CA GLN A 118 -18.87 -0.91 -23.21
C GLN A 118 -20.29 -0.71 -23.76
N GLN A 119 -21.30 -1.28 -23.08
CA GLN A 119 -22.71 -1.15 -23.44
C GLN A 119 -23.33 0.17 -22.99
N LEU A 120 -22.57 1.03 -22.28
CA LEU A 120 -23.07 2.24 -21.63
C LEU A 120 -24.23 1.96 -20.65
N ALA A 121 -24.25 0.75 -20.07
CA ALA A 121 -25.28 0.27 -19.15
C ALA A 121 -25.02 0.65 -17.68
N ILE A 122 -23.90 1.34 -17.40
CA ILE A 122 -23.50 1.83 -16.08
C ILE A 122 -23.22 3.33 -16.15
N ALA A 123 -23.67 4.07 -15.14
CA ALA A 123 -23.39 5.49 -15.04
C ALA A 123 -21.91 5.74 -14.67
N GLN A 124 -21.35 6.86 -15.16
CA GLN A 124 -19.95 7.21 -14.91
C GLN A 124 -19.56 7.20 -13.42
N PRO A 125 -20.33 7.81 -12.49
CA PRO A 125 -19.95 7.82 -11.09
C PRO A 125 -19.86 6.41 -10.50
N GLU A 126 -20.81 5.54 -10.86
CA GLU A 126 -20.81 4.15 -10.38
C GLU A 126 -19.62 3.37 -10.96
N ALA A 127 -19.35 3.49 -12.26
CA ALA A 127 -18.20 2.83 -12.87
C ALA A 127 -16.88 3.23 -12.20
N MET A 128 -16.70 4.53 -11.90
CA MET A 128 -15.51 5.02 -11.20
C MET A 128 -15.41 4.43 -9.79
N GLN A 129 -16.51 4.34 -9.05
CA GLN A 129 -16.54 3.70 -7.74
C GLN A 129 -16.13 2.22 -7.80
N ARG A 130 -16.61 1.46 -8.80
CA ARG A 130 -16.21 0.05 -8.97
C ARG A 130 -14.72 -0.11 -9.26
N TYR A 131 -14.15 0.73 -10.12
CA TYR A 131 -12.70 0.73 -10.34
C TYR A 131 -11.91 1.10 -9.08
N ASN A 132 -12.36 2.10 -8.32
CA ASN A 132 -11.72 2.50 -7.07
C ASN A 132 -11.73 1.36 -6.05
N GLU A 133 -12.85 0.64 -5.91
CA GLU A 133 -12.99 -0.53 -5.02
C GLU A 133 -11.99 -1.63 -5.37
N VAL A 134 -11.86 -1.97 -6.66
CA VAL A 134 -10.87 -2.96 -7.13
C VAL A 134 -9.45 -2.50 -6.78
N ILE A 135 -9.08 -1.25 -7.07
CA ILE A 135 -7.74 -0.72 -6.78
C ILE A 135 -7.46 -0.73 -5.27
N ARG A 136 -8.45 -0.34 -4.45
CA ARG A 136 -8.36 -0.33 -2.98
C ARG A 136 -8.07 -1.73 -2.41
N CYS A 137 -8.74 -2.76 -2.93
CA CYS A 137 -8.46 -4.15 -2.55
C CYS A 137 -7.01 -4.57 -2.81
N HIS A 138 -6.42 -4.10 -3.92
CA HIS A 138 -5.03 -4.41 -4.26
C HIS A 138 -4.03 -3.62 -3.40
N LEU A 139 -4.31 -2.35 -3.12
CA LEU A 139 -3.49 -1.54 -2.19
C LEU A 139 -3.45 -2.16 -0.78
N ALA A 140 -4.57 -2.71 -0.31
CA ALA A 140 -4.65 -3.35 1.01
C ALA A 140 -3.73 -4.58 1.17
N LEU A 141 -3.40 -5.28 0.07
CA LEU A 141 -2.45 -6.39 0.09
C LEU A 141 -1.02 -5.93 0.39
N ILE A 142 -0.64 -4.75 -0.09
CA ILE A 142 0.68 -4.15 0.14
C ILE A 142 0.83 -3.77 1.61
N VAL A 143 -0.21 -3.18 2.21
CA VAL A 143 -0.24 -2.88 3.66
C VAL A 143 -0.09 -4.13 4.50
N GLU A 144 -0.77 -5.22 4.13
CA GLU A 144 -0.66 -6.47 4.87
C GLU A 144 0.76 -7.05 4.79
N THR A 145 1.45 -6.88 3.66
CA THR A 145 2.85 -7.27 3.50
C THR A 145 3.79 -6.44 4.39
N ALA A 146 3.51 -5.15 4.57
CA ALA A 146 4.28 -4.27 5.43
C ALA A 146 4.15 -4.62 6.92
N ASP A 147 2.94 -5.00 7.35
CA ASP A 147 2.64 -5.37 8.74
C ASP A 147 3.30 -6.68 9.18
N THR A 148 3.36 -7.66 8.28
CA THR A 148 3.95 -8.98 8.54
C THR A 148 5.46 -9.00 8.39
N SER A 149 6.08 -7.92 7.90
CA SER A 149 7.53 -7.77 7.87
C SER A 149 8.11 -7.76 9.28
N GLY A 150 9.13 -8.60 9.48
CA GLY A 150 9.93 -8.67 10.70
C GLY A 150 11.18 -7.78 10.67
N ASP A 151 11.39 -7.00 9.61
CA ASP A 151 12.55 -6.13 9.46
C ASP A 151 12.14 -4.65 9.38
N PRO A 152 12.61 -3.77 10.30
CA PRO A 152 12.21 -2.37 10.33
C PRO A 152 12.58 -1.58 9.07
N SER A 153 13.72 -1.88 8.45
CA SER A 153 14.17 -1.17 7.26
C SER A 153 13.27 -1.49 6.07
N VAL A 154 12.90 -2.77 5.91
CA VAL A 154 11.95 -3.21 4.89
C VAL A 154 10.55 -2.65 5.16
N SER A 155 10.06 -2.68 6.41
CA SER A 155 8.77 -2.11 6.79
C SER A 155 8.68 -0.61 6.49
N ARG A 156 9.76 0.15 6.76
CA ARG A 156 9.87 1.57 6.42
C ARG A 156 9.79 1.80 4.92
N ALA A 157 10.55 1.05 4.12
CA ALA A 157 10.52 1.14 2.66
C ALA A 157 9.14 0.80 2.08
N LEU A 158 8.48 -0.24 2.62
CA LEU A 158 7.11 -0.61 2.23
C LEU A 158 6.08 0.46 2.62
N LEU A 159 6.25 1.10 3.78
CA LEU A 159 5.39 2.21 4.21
C LEU A 159 5.53 3.44 3.30
N ALA A 160 6.75 3.76 2.87
CA ALA A 160 7.00 4.81 1.88
C ALA A 160 6.34 4.47 0.54
N LEU A 161 6.56 3.26 0.02
CA LEU A 161 5.95 2.78 -1.22
C LEU A 161 4.42 2.86 -1.16
N PHE A 162 3.80 2.27 -0.12
CA PHE A 162 2.35 2.27 0.03
C PHE A 162 1.79 3.70 0.12
N SER A 163 2.39 4.57 0.93
CA SER A 163 1.94 5.96 1.08
C SER A 163 1.98 6.70 -0.25
N PHE A 164 3.03 6.50 -1.03
CA PHE A 164 3.17 7.11 -2.35
C PHE A 164 2.12 6.57 -3.34
N MET A 165 1.93 5.24 -3.39
CA MET A 165 0.93 4.60 -4.24
C MET A 165 -0.49 5.06 -3.91
N GLN A 166 -0.82 5.24 -2.63
CA GLN A 166 -2.10 5.77 -2.19
C GLN A 166 -2.29 7.22 -2.63
N GLY A 167 -1.25 8.06 -2.52
CA GLY A 167 -1.27 9.44 -3.05
C GLY A 167 -1.50 9.48 -4.56
N LYS A 168 -0.80 8.63 -5.32
CA LYS A 168 -1.00 8.47 -6.77
C LYS A 168 -2.42 8.02 -7.11
N GLU A 169 -2.98 7.10 -6.34
CA GLU A 169 -4.36 6.65 -6.53
C GLU A 169 -5.37 7.78 -6.35
N LEU A 170 -5.22 8.58 -5.29
CA LEU A 170 -6.06 9.74 -5.02
C LEU A 170 -5.92 10.81 -6.12
N ALA A 171 -4.71 11.03 -6.65
CA ALA A 171 -4.50 11.90 -7.82
C ALA A 171 -5.25 11.37 -9.07
N GLY A 172 -5.32 10.05 -9.23
CA GLY A 172 -6.10 9.42 -10.29
C GLY A 172 -7.61 9.55 -10.11
N GLN A 173 -8.11 9.58 -8.87
CA GLN A 173 -9.52 9.87 -8.56
C GLN A 173 -9.85 11.35 -8.80
N GLU A 174 -8.97 12.26 -8.39
CA GLU A 174 -9.05 13.69 -8.71
C GLU A 174 -9.18 13.90 -10.23
N ARG A 175 -8.32 13.23 -11.01
CA ARG A 175 -8.40 13.28 -12.48
C ARG A 175 -9.78 12.91 -12.98
N ALA A 176 -10.34 11.80 -12.50
CA ALA A 176 -11.63 11.30 -12.97
C ALA A 176 -12.79 12.24 -12.63
N LEU A 177 -12.81 12.75 -11.40
CA LEU A 177 -13.84 13.66 -10.89
C LEU A 177 -13.90 14.96 -11.68
N VAL A 178 -12.75 15.62 -11.85
CA VAL A 178 -12.69 16.92 -12.53
C VAL A 178 -12.92 16.76 -14.04
N ALA A 179 -12.41 15.68 -14.67
CA ALA A 179 -12.68 15.40 -16.08
C ALA A 179 -14.19 15.22 -16.35
N ALA A 180 -14.91 14.56 -15.45
CA ALA A 180 -16.36 14.42 -15.56
C ALA A 180 -17.07 15.78 -15.46
N GLY A 181 -16.73 16.58 -14.44
CA GLY A 181 -17.33 17.91 -14.26
C GLY A 181 -17.08 18.87 -15.44
N PHE A 182 -15.86 18.87 -15.99
CA PHE A 182 -15.55 19.68 -17.17
C PHE A 182 -16.22 19.16 -18.44
N THR A 183 -16.40 17.85 -18.61
CA THR A 183 -17.11 17.33 -19.79
C THR A 183 -18.59 17.72 -19.77
N VAL A 184 -19.23 17.70 -18.59
CA VAL A 184 -20.62 18.15 -18.41
C VAL A 184 -20.74 19.68 -18.51
N GLY A 185 -19.65 20.41 -18.26
CA GLY A 185 -19.67 21.87 -18.18
C GLY A 185 -20.25 22.36 -16.86
N SER A 186 -20.14 21.58 -15.78
CA SER A 186 -20.48 22.04 -14.43
C SER A 186 -19.75 21.21 -13.38
N VAL A 187 -19.20 21.88 -12.37
CA VAL A 187 -18.72 21.23 -11.15
C VAL A 187 -19.69 21.61 -10.04
N ASP A 188 -20.47 20.64 -9.56
CA ASP A 188 -21.40 20.86 -8.46
C ASP A 188 -20.67 21.01 -7.10
N GLU A 189 -21.42 21.38 -6.06
CA GLU A 189 -20.87 21.58 -4.72
C GLU A 189 -20.30 20.29 -4.11
N GLN A 190 -20.93 19.15 -4.37
CA GLN A 190 -20.46 17.86 -3.87
C GLN A 190 -19.12 17.47 -4.51
N ALA A 191 -19.00 17.64 -5.82
CA ALA A 191 -17.79 17.38 -6.58
C ALA A 191 -16.65 18.34 -6.19
N SER A 192 -16.95 19.63 -5.97
CA SER A 192 -15.94 20.60 -5.49
C SER A 192 -15.43 20.23 -4.09
N GLN A 193 -16.33 19.89 -3.16
CA GLN A 193 -15.95 19.46 -1.82
C GLN A 193 -15.11 18.15 -1.85
N GLN A 194 -15.54 17.19 -2.66
CA GLN A 194 -14.80 15.93 -2.85
C GLN A 194 -13.41 16.17 -3.45
N LEU A 195 -13.27 17.13 -4.37
CA LEU A 195 -11.97 17.51 -4.93
C LEU A 195 -11.02 18.03 -3.85
N VAL A 196 -11.48 18.94 -2.99
CA VAL A 196 -10.68 19.47 -1.87
C VAL A 196 -10.20 18.33 -0.96
N GLU A 197 -11.09 17.38 -0.64
CA GLU A 197 -10.74 16.23 0.20
C GLU A 197 -9.71 15.31 -0.46
N LEU A 198 -9.81 15.09 -1.76
CA LEU A 198 -8.84 14.31 -2.53
C LEU A 198 -7.47 15.00 -2.57
N ILE A 199 -7.42 16.33 -2.69
CA ILE A 199 -6.17 17.10 -2.66
C ILE A 199 -5.53 17.02 -1.28
N ASP A 200 -6.29 17.31 -0.22
CA ASP A 200 -5.81 17.20 1.17
C ASP A 200 -5.29 15.78 1.48
N ALA A 201 -5.99 14.75 1.00
CA ALA A 201 -5.60 13.36 1.23
C ALA A 201 -4.32 12.98 0.49
N GLN A 202 -4.10 13.51 -0.73
CA GLN A 202 -2.82 13.36 -1.44
C GLN A 202 -1.67 13.95 -0.63
N GLU A 203 -1.83 15.16 -0.11
CA GLU A 203 -0.78 15.83 0.66
C GLU A 203 -0.37 15.03 1.89
N ARG A 204 -1.33 14.48 2.64
CA ARG A 204 -1.04 13.59 3.78
C ARG A 204 -0.28 12.33 3.37
N CYS A 205 -0.69 11.70 2.26
CA CYS A 205 0.00 10.53 1.73
C CYS A 205 1.45 10.85 1.35
N PHE A 206 1.68 11.98 0.65
CA PHE A 206 3.01 12.41 0.25
C PHE A 206 3.86 12.88 1.43
N HIS A 207 3.26 13.47 2.47
CA HIS A 207 3.95 13.80 3.70
C HIS A 207 4.50 12.55 4.39
N THR A 208 3.67 11.53 4.61
CA THR A 208 4.16 10.27 5.19
C THR A 208 5.16 9.56 4.29
N PHE A 209 4.99 9.61 2.98
CA PHE A 209 6.03 9.14 2.06
C PHE A 209 7.37 9.85 2.34
N CYS A 210 7.36 11.19 2.50
CA CYS A 210 8.58 11.94 2.74
C CYS A 210 9.26 11.60 4.08
N GLU A 211 8.49 11.19 5.10
CA GLU A 211 9.03 10.76 6.39
C GLU A 211 9.83 9.45 6.32
N PHE A 212 9.48 8.57 5.39
CA PHE A 212 10.00 7.20 5.35
C PHE A 212 10.80 6.84 4.10
N ALA A 213 10.74 7.65 3.04
CA ALA A 213 11.43 7.39 1.78
C ALA A 213 12.95 7.52 1.89
N ASP A 214 13.65 6.78 1.04
CA ASP A 214 15.10 6.92 0.88
C ASP A 214 15.47 8.22 0.15
N ALA A 215 16.73 8.64 0.30
CA ALA A 215 17.21 9.90 -0.26
C ALA A 215 17.09 9.99 -1.79
N ALA A 216 17.24 8.88 -2.52
CA ALA A 216 17.14 8.90 -3.98
C ALA A 216 15.67 9.11 -4.41
N SER A 217 14.73 8.40 -3.78
CA SER A 217 13.30 8.58 -4.01
C SER A 217 12.82 9.99 -3.64
N LEU A 218 13.33 10.57 -2.55
CA LEU A 218 13.04 11.95 -2.15
C LEU A 218 13.53 12.97 -3.19
N ALA A 219 14.75 12.80 -3.72
CA ALA A 219 15.30 13.68 -4.73
C ALA A 219 14.45 13.66 -6.01
N LEU A 220 14.02 12.48 -6.47
CA LEU A 220 13.11 12.34 -7.61
C LEU A 220 11.77 13.05 -7.36
N TRP A 221 11.22 12.93 -6.16
CA TRP A 221 9.97 13.59 -5.79
C TRP A 221 10.10 15.12 -5.73
N GLN A 222 11.20 15.64 -5.20
CA GLN A 222 11.48 17.08 -5.17
C GLN A 222 11.63 17.65 -6.58
N GLN A 223 12.37 16.96 -7.45
CA GLN A 223 12.49 17.35 -8.86
C GLN A 223 11.11 17.37 -9.55
N GLN A 224 10.31 16.32 -9.37
CA GLN A 224 8.99 16.24 -9.98
C GLN A 224 8.04 17.36 -9.53
N GLN A 225 8.11 17.78 -8.26
CA GLN A 225 7.32 18.92 -7.77
C GLN A 225 7.73 20.25 -8.40
N GLN A 226 9.03 20.44 -8.69
CA GLN A 226 9.52 21.64 -9.36
C GLN A 226 9.09 21.70 -10.83
N GLU A 227 9.01 20.54 -11.48
CA GLU A 227 8.58 20.39 -12.88
C GLU A 227 7.04 20.34 -13.04
N GLU A 228 6.28 20.37 -11.94
CA GLU A 228 4.82 20.25 -11.98
C GLU A 228 4.18 21.45 -12.70
N SER A 229 3.23 21.16 -13.60
CA SER A 229 2.61 22.18 -14.44
C SER A 229 1.80 23.16 -13.59
N ARG A 230 2.07 24.47 -13.75
CA ARG A 230 1.24 25.55 -13.17
C ARG A 230 -0.22 25.48 -13.62
N GLU A 231 -0.50 24.84 -14.75
CA GLU A 231 -1.87 24.63 -15.21
C GLU A 231 -2.65 23.69 -14.29
N LEU A 232 -2.02 22.69 -13.67
CA LEU A 232 -2.68 21.79 -12.72
C LEU A 232 -3.38 22.59 -11.62
N GLU A 233 -2.62 23.47 -10.96
CA GLU A 233 -3.10 24.30 -9.87
C GLU A 233 -4.15 25.32 -10.34
N ARG A 234 -4.02 25.85 -11.56
CA ARG A 234 -5.05 26.70 -12.18
C ARG A 234 -6.38 25.93 -12.32
N PHE A 235 -6.36 24.73 -12.89
CA PHE A 235 -7.56 23.91 -13.09
C PHE A 235 -8.17 23.46 -11.74
N ARG A 236 -7.34 23.12 -10.75
CA ARG A 236 -7.81 22.83 -9.37
C ARG A 236 -8.59 24.00 -8.79
N ARG A 237 -8.03 25.21 -8.85
CA ARG A 237 -8.70 26.42 -8.35
C ARG A 237 -10.04 26.63 -9.03
N LEU A 238 -10.07 26.54 -10.37
CA LEU A 238 -11.29 26.69 -11.15
C LEU A 238 -12.36 25.69 -10.70
N ALA A 239 -12.01 24.40 -10.60
CA ALA A 239 -12.94 23.36 -10.17
C ALA A 239 -13.41 23.56 -8.71
N CYS A 240 -12.52 23.95 -7.80
CA CYS A 240 -12.86 24.24 -6.40
C CYS A 240 -13.80 25.45 -6.28
N SER A 241 -13.58 26.51 -7.06
CA SER A 241 -14.48 27.66 -7.12
C SER A 241 -15.73 27.43 -7.97
N ARG A 242 -15.93 26.20 -8.48
CA ARG A 242 -17.06 25.82 -9.35
C ARG A 242 -17.17 26.66 -10.63
N THR A 243 -16.03 27.19 -11.08
CA THR A 243 -15.89 27.97 -12.30
C THR A 243 -15.31 27.10 -13.40
N LEU A 244 -15.80 27.26 -14.62
CA LEU A 244 -15.29 26.51 -15.76
C LEU A 244 -14.08 27.22 -16.39
N PRO A 245 -13.14 26.46 -16.97
CA PRO A 245 -12.12 27.00 -17.85
C PRO A 245 -12.78 27.70 -19.06
N PRO A 246 -12.19 28.79 -19.57
CA PRO A 246 -12.67 29.39 -20.82
C PRO A 246 -12.45 28.44 -22.00
N GLY A 247 -13.39 28.44 -22.95
CA GLY A 247 -13.34 27.57 -24.14
C GLY A 247 -14.39 26.46 -24.12
N GLU A 248 -14.23 25.46 -24.98
CA GLU A 248 -15.16 24.33 -25.04
C GLU A 248 -14.98 23.40 -23.83
N PRO A 249 -16.07 22.99 -23.15
CA PRO A 249 -16.00 22.10 -21.98
C PRO A 249 -15.23 20.80 -22.24
N THR A 250 -15.41 20.20 -23.42
CA THR A 250 -14.72 18.98 -23.83
C THR A 250 -13.21 19.18 -23.99
N GLU A 251 -12.79 20.31 -24.55
CA GLU A 251 -11.37 20.64 -24.71
C GLU A 251 -10.70 20.85 -23.36
N ALA A 252 -11.37 21.56 -22.45
CA ALA A 252 -10.92 21.75 -21.08
C ALA A 252 -10.77 20.40 -20.32
N ALA A 253 -11.74 19.49 -20.47
CA ALA A 253 -11.68 18.16 -19.88
C ALA A 253 -10.52 17.32 -20.41
N LEU A 254 -10.28 17.36 -21.73
CA LEU A 254 -9.14 16.67 -22.37
C LEU A 254 -7.81 17.26 -21.91
N ARG A 255 -7.69 18.60 -21.84
CA ARG A 255 -6.48 19.26 -21.38
C ARG A 255 -6.16 18.92 -19.93
N TRP A 256 -7.17 18.94 -19.07
CA TRP A 256 -7.05 18.48 -17.69
C TRP A 256 -6.58 17.01 -17.61
N PHE A 257 -7.20 16.15 -18.41
CA PHE A 257 -6.84 14.74 -18.47
C PHE A 257 -5.38 14.53 -18.89
N GLU A 258 -4.89 15.29 -19.88
CA GLU A 258 -3.49 15.25 -20.32
C GLU A 258 -2.53 15.64 -19.21
N ILE A 259 -2.71 16.82 -18.61
CA ILE A 259 -1.83 17.34 -17.55
C ILE A 259 -1.74 16.37 -16.37
N THR A 260 -2.88 15.85 -15.92
CA THR A 260 -2.94 14.91 -14.80
C THR A 260 -2.41 13.53 -15.19
N THR A 261 -2.55 13.11 -16.45
CA THR A 261 -1.91 11.87 -16.94
C THR A 261 -0.40 11.98 -16.94
N THR A 262 0.16 13.09 -17.43
CA THR A 262 1.61 13.36 -17.35
C THR A 262 2.11 13.33 -15.90
N ARG A 263 1.38 13.95 -14.97
CA ARG A 263 1.69 13.92 -13.53
C ARG A 263 1.69 12.49 -12.97
N ILE A 264 0.67 11.70 -13.26
CA ILE A 264 0.53 10.31 -12.76
C ILE A 264 1.62 9.40 -13.38
N ASP A 265 1.93 9.57 -14.66
CA ASP A 265 3.01 8.82 -15.31
C ASP A 265 4.38 9.18 -14.71
N ALA A 266 4.58 10.44 -14.34
CA ALA A 266 5.77 10.84 -13.61
C ALA A 266 5.82 10.26 -12.19
N MET A 267 4.70 10.22 -11.47
CA MET A 267 4.59 9.52 -10.19
C MET A 267 4.91 8.02 -10.35
N LYS A 268 4.47 7.36 -11.42
CA LYS A 268 4.79 5.95 -11.67
C LYS A 268 6.31 5.70 -11.72
N ARG A 269 7.09 6.62 -12.28
CA ARG A 269 8.57 6.50 -12.28
C ARG A 269 9.17 6.49 -10.87
N ILE A 270 8.58 7.25 -9.94
CA ILE A 270 9.02 7.31 -8.54
C ILE A 270 8.58 6.04 -7.81
N GLU A 271 7.36 5.57 -8.04
CA GLU A 271 6.88 4.28 -7.57
C GLU A 271 7.78 3.12 -8.03
N ASP A 272 8.20 3.10 -9.31
CA ASP A 272 9.15 2.11 -9.84
C ASP A 272 10.51 2.17 -9.11
N ALA A 273 10.96 3.37 -8.72
CA ALA A 273 12.19 3.53 -7.95
C ALA A 273 12.01 3.01 -6.51
N LEU A 274 10.88 3.30 -5.86
CA LEU A 274 10.54 2.81 -4.53
C LEU A 274 10.43 1.28 -4.49
N GLU A 275 9.80 0.67 -5.50
CA GLU A 275 9.74 -0.79 -5.64
C GLU A 275 11.13 -1.42 -5.73
N LYS A 276 12.02 -0.83 -6.54
CA LYS A 276 13.43 -1.25 -6.62
C LYS A 276 14.14 -1.06 -5.27
N GLY A 277 13.87 0.04 -4.57
CA GLY A 277 14.39 0.34 -3.24
C GLY A 277 14.01 -0.72 -2.21
N VAL A 278 12.74 -1.14 -2.17
CA VAL A 278 12.26 -2.24 -1.31
C VAL A 278 13.03 -3.53 -1.60
N MET A 279 13.14 -3.92 -2.88
CA MET A 279 13.84 -5.14 -3.28
C MET A 279 15.33 -5.09 -2.95
N GLN A 280 15.97 -3.92 -3.12
CA GLN A 280 17.36 -3.71 -2.75
C GLN A 280 17.56 -3.78 -1.24
N CYS A 281 16.68 -3.16 -0.45
CA CYS A 281 16.68 -3.23 1.00
C CYS A 281 16.61 -4.69 1.48
N CYS A 282 15.66 -5.48 0.96
CA CYS A 282 15.57 -6.90 1.27
C CYS A 282 16.89 -7.64 0.99
N ARG A 283 17.48 -7.46 -0.20
CA ARG A 283 18.75 -8.12 -0.56
C ARG A 283 19.91 -7.70 0.34
N GLN A 284 20.01 -6.42 0.68
CA GLN A 284 21.05 -5.91 1.56
C GLN A 284 20.92 -6.48 2.98
N ARG A 285 19.70 -6.55 3.51
CA ARG A 285 19.41 -7.16 4.81
C ARG A 285 19.70 -8.65 4.83
N ILE A 286 19.35 -9.40 3.77
CA ILE A 286 19.73 -10.82 3.63
C ILE A 286 21.24 -10.97 3.66
N ALA A 287 21.97 -10.18 2.87
CA ALA A 287 23.43 -10.27 2.79
C ALA A 287 24.10 -9.89 4.11
N ALA A 288 23.55 -8.91 4.85
CA ALA A 288 24.02 -8.54 6.18
C ALA A 288 23.78 -9.68 7.18
N ALA A 289 22.56 -10.20 7.27
CA ALA A 289 22.22 -11.31 8.16
C ALA A 289 23.05 -12.57 7.88
N GLN A 290 23.38 -12.85 6.62
CA GLN A 290 24.27 -13.95 6.24
C GLN A 290 25.71 -13.74 6.73
N ARG A 291 26.27 -12.53 6.61
CA ARG A 291 27.61 -12.22 7.13
C ARG A 291 27.65 -12.32 8.65
N ASP A 292 26.65 -11.74 9.32
CA ASP A 292 26.56 -11.77 10.78
C ASP A 292 26.44 -13.22 11.30
N ALA A 293 25.65 -14.07 10.62
CA ALA A 293 25.51 -15.48 10.96
C ALA A 293 26.80 -16.28 10.74
N GLU A 294 27.58 -15.95 9.72
CA GLU A 294 28.87 -16.60 9.44
C GLU A 294 29.92 -16.18 10.47
N GLN A 295 30.02 -14.88 10.77
CA GLN A 295 30.91 -14.37 11.82
C GLN A 295 30.59 -15.02 13.17
N GLN A 296 29.31 -15.05 13.55
CA GLN A 296 28.88 -15.65 14.80
C GLN A 296 29.17 -17.16 14.86
N ARG A 297 29.07 -17.87 13.73
CA ARG A 297 29.46 -19.29 13.64
C ARG A 297 30.96 -19.49 13.85
N GLN A 298 31.79 -18.60 13.32
CA GLN A 298 33.24 -18.64 13.50
C GLN A 298 33.63 -18.34 14.94
N GLU A 299 33.00 -17.34 15.58
CA GLU A 299 33.19 -17.04 17.00
C GLU A 299 32.81 -18.23 17.89
N ILE A 300 31.67 -18.88 17.61
CA ILE A 300 31.23 -20.10 18.31
C ILE A 300 32.21 -21.25 18.12
N ALA A 301 32.75 -21.45 16.91
CA ALA A 301 33.70 -22.52 16.60
C ALA A 301 35.06 -22.33 17.31
N GLN A 302 35.42 -21.09 17.67
CA GLN A 302 36.65 -20.75 18.39
C GLN A 302 36.51 -20.86 19.91
N LEU A 303 35.30 -21.10 20.45
CA LEU A 303 35.09 -21.30 21.87
C LEU A 303 35.78 -22.60 22.34
N PRO A 304 36.47 -22.60 23.49
CA PRO A 304 37.06 -23.81 24.06
C PRO A 304 36.01 -24.93 24.21
N GLN A 305 36.26 -26.09 23.59
CA GLN A 305 35.44 -27.28 23.82
C GLN A 305 35.83 -27.90 25.16
N ALA A 306 34.84 -28.20 26.02
CA ALA A 306 35.10 -28.86 27.29
C ALA A 306 35.40 -30.34 27.04
N ASP A 307 36.66 -30.75 27.21
CA ASP A 307 37.12 -32.13 26.98
C ASP A 307 36.66 -33.14 28.05
N ASP A 308 36.12 -32.69 29.20
CA ASP A 308 35.75 -33.55 30.33
C ASP A 308 34.32 -33.26 30.88
N PRO A 309 33.39 -34.24 30.83
CA PRO A 309 32.04 -34.13 31.38
C PRO A 309 31.97 -33.86 32.88
N PHE A 310 33.03 -34.13 33.66
CA PHE A 310 33.04 -33.88 35.12
C PHE A 310 33.57 -32.51 35.52
N THR A 311 34.10 -31.73 34.57
CA THR A 311 34.36 -30.28 34.75
C THR A 311 33.07 -29.45 34.48
N ALA A 312 31.95 -30.13 34.23
CA ALA A 312 30.67 -29.57 33.78
C ALA A 312 29.79 -28.93 34.87
N LEU A 313 30.37 -28.46 35.97
CA LEU A 313 29.85 -27.24 36.60
C LEU A 313 30.46 -26.09 35.80
N ILE A 314 29.88 -25.86 34.62
CA ILE A 314 30.27 -24.91 33.55
C ILE A 314 31.49 -24.04 33.91
N PRO A 315 32.64 -24.13 33.20
CA PRO A 315 33.72 -23.18 33.39
C PRO A 315 33.13 -21.75 33.38
N PRO A 316 33.29 -20.96 34.46
CA PRO A 316 32.54 -19.72 34.66
C PRO A 316 32.73 -18.71 33.53
N GLN A 317 33.79 -18.87 32.74
CA GLN A 317 34.08 -18.07 31.55
C GLN A 317 33.22 -18.48 30.35
N LEU A 318 33.04 -19.78 30.07
CA LEU A 318 32.21 -20.27 28.96
C LEU A 318 30.72 -20.01 29.20
N SER A 319 30.23 -20.19 30.44
CA SER A 319 28.84 -19.81 30.78
C SER A 319 28.61 -18.32 30.57
N ARG A 320 29.57 -17.49 30.98
CA ARG A 320 29.48 -16.05 30.85
C ARG A 320 29.50 -15.59 29.39
N THR A 321 30.39 -16.12 28.54
CA THR A 321 30.41 -15.76 27.11
C THR A 321 29.15 -16.19 26.38
N VAL A 322 28.62 -17.39 26.66
CA VAL A 322 27.35 -17.84 26.07
C VAL A 322 26.18 -16.97 26.56
N LEU A 323 26.15 -16.63 27.85
CA LEU A 323 25.14 -15.75 28.43
C LEU A 323 25.21 -14.34 27.84
N GLU A 324 26.41 -13.78 27.69
CA GLU A 324 26.65 -12.47 27.05
C GLU A 324 26.16 -12.46 25.60
N LEU A 325 26.41 -13.54 24.83
CA LEU A 325 25.92 -13.67 23.45
C LEU A 325 24.39 -13.73 23.38
N VAL A 326 23.76 -14.50 24.26
CA VAL A 326 22.30 -14.59 24.36
C VAL A 326 21.69 -13.27 24.80
N GLU A 327 22.29 -12.57 25.77
CA GLU A 327 21.86 -11.24 26.20
C GLU A 327 21.98 -10.20 25.10
N GLN A 328 23.10 -10.21 24.35
CA GLN A 328 23.31 -9.31 23.22
C GLN A 328 22.23 -9.53 22.14
N GLN A 329 21.97 -10.80 21.81
CA GLN A 329 20.91 -11.15 20.85
C GLN A 329 19.52 -10.71 21.35
N SER A 330 19.23 -10.91 22.64
CA SER A 330 17.96 -10.49 23.24
C SER A 330 17.78 -8.96 23.16
N ARG A 331 18.80 -8.18 23.50
CA ARG A 331 18.76 -6.70 23.40
C ARG A 331 18.57 -6.23 21.96
N GLN A 332 19.24 -6.89 21.00
CA GLN A 332 19.08 -6.59 19.58
C GLN A 332 17.63 -6.82 19.13
N LEU A 333 17.04 -7.97 19.47
CA LEU A 333 15.66 -8.29 19.13
C LEU A 333 14.66 -7.31 19.77
N GLN A 334 14.86 -6.94 21.03
CA GLN A 334 14.01 -5.95 21.72
C GLN A 334 14.04 -4.58 21.03
N ALA A 335 15.22 -4.13 20.56
CA ALA A 335 15.33 -2.88 19.83
C ALA A 335 14.59 -2.92 18.48
N LEU A 336 14.70 -4.04 17.76
CA LEU A 336 13.97 -4.26 16.51
C LEU A 336 12.45 -4.29 16.74
N ASP A 337 11.99 -4.98 17.78
CA ASP A 337 10.57 -5.06 18.13
C ASP A 337 9.99 -3.68 18.51
N ALA A 338 10.75 -2.86 19.22
CA ALA A 338 10.33 -1.49 19.54
C ALA A 338 10.19 -0.61 18.29
N GLU A 339 11.13 -0.71 17.34
CA GLU A 339 11.05 0.01 16.07
C GLU A 339 9.86 -0.47 15.21
N LEU A 340 9.68 -1.80 15.12
CA LEU A 340 8.53 -2.40 14.43
C LEU A 340 7.20 -1.99 15.07
N ALA A 341 7.12 -1.90 16.40
CA ALA A 341 5.92 -1.45 17.10
C ALA A 341 5.54 -0.02 16.71
N GLY A 342 6.53 0.88 16.60
CA GLY A 342 6.31 2.25 16.12
C GLY A 342 5.79 2.29 14.67
N LEU A 343 6.43 1.55 13.76
CA LEU A 343 5.99 1.48 12.35
C LEU A 343 4.61 0.85 12.20
N ARG A 344 4.33 -0.21 12.97
CA ARG A 344 3.02 -0.87 13.01
C ARG A 344 1.94 0.02 13.60
N ALA A 345 2.26 0.93 14.53
CA ALA A 345 1.29 1.90 15.03
C ALA A 345 0.81 2.84 13.90
N THR A 346 1.72 3.36 13.09
CA THR A 346 1.38 4.18 11.91
C THR A 346 0.51 3.42 10.91
N LEU A 347 0.81 2.14 10.67
CA LEU A 347 0.00 1.28 9.80
C LEU A 347 -1.35 0.94 10.44
N ALA A 348 -1.41 0.71 11.75
CA ALA A 348 -2.62 0.38 12.50
C ALA A 348 -3.61 1.56 12.52
N GLU A 349 -3.14 2.79 12.75
CA GLU A 349 -3.97 3.99 12.66
C GLU A 349 -4.65 4.10 11.29
N ARG A 350 -3.90 3.83 10.22
CA ARG A 350 -4.45 3.81 8.86
C ARG A 350 -5.45 2.68 8.66
N LYS A 351 -5.15 1.46 9.12
CA LYS A 351 -6.09 0.33 9.06
C LYS A 351 -7.39 0.62 9.80
N LEU A 352 -7.35 1.32 10.94
CA LEU A 352 -8.53 1.74 11.69
C LEU A 352 -9.39 2.69 10.86
N VAL A 353 -8.77 3.73 10.28
CA VAL A 353 -9.46 4.68 9.40
C VAL A 353 -10.08 3.97 8.20
N GLU A 354 -9.34 3.10 7.50
CA GLU A 354 -9.87 2.33 6.36
C GLU A 354 -11.02 1.41 6.73
N ARG A 355 -10.97 0.75 7.90
CA ARG A 355 -12.04 -0.10 8.39
C ARG A 355 -13.27 0.71 8.76
N ALA A 356 -13.11 1.85 9.43
CA ALA A 356 -14.22 2.73 9.78
C ALA A 356 -14.86 3.31 8.50
N LYS A 357 -14.07 3.70 7.50
CA LYS A 357 -14.58 4.08 6.18
C LYS A 357 -15.38 2.95 5.54
N SER A 358 -14.82 1.74 5.49
CA SER A 358 -15.49 0.57 4.92
C SER A 358 -16.82 0.26 5.63
N LEU A 359 -16.87 0.41 6.96
CA LEU A 359 -18.08 0.23 7.75
C LEU A 359 -19.16 1.27 7.41
N LEU A 360 -18.76 2.55 7.28
CA LEU A 360 -19.66 3.62 6.84
C LEU A 360 -20.18 3.37 5.43
N MET A 361 -19.33 2.92 4.52
CA MET A 361 -19.73 2.57 3.15
C MET A 361 -20.76 1.43 3.15
N GLN A 362 -20.56 0.39 3.96
CA GLN A 362 -21.45 -0.76 4.03
C GLN A 362 -22.80 -0.45 4.67
N HIS A 363 -22.81 0.24 5.82
CA HIS A 363 -24.04 0.46 6.59
C HIS A 363 -24.81 1.72 6.20
N HIS A 364 -24.13 2.74 5.66
CA HIS A 364 -24.76 4.02 5.30
C HIS A 364 -24.77 4.28 3.79
N ALA A 365 -24.37 3.30 2.96
CA ALA A 365 -24.30 3.43 1.50
C ALA A 365 -23.53 4.68 1.03
N MET A 366 -22.57 5.13 1.85
CA MET A 366 -21.74 6.29 1.56
C MET A 366 -20.64 5.91 0.59
N SER A 367 -20.26 6.83 -0.28
CA SER A 367 -19.03 6.71 -1.06
C SER A 367 -17.79 6.87 -0.14
N GLU A 368 -16.65 6.32 -0.55
CA GLU A 368 -15.41 6.42 0.23
C GLU A 368 -15.04 7.86 0.66
N PRO A 369 -15.16 8.89 -0.22
CA PRO A 369 -14.93 10.28 0.18
C PRO A 369 -15.91 10.76 1.26
N GLN A 370 -17.21 10.46 1.13
CA GLN A 370 -18.22 10.83 2.12
C GLN A 370 -17.96 10.16 3.48
N ALA A 371 -17.52 8.91 3.48
CA ALA A 371 -17.16 8.20 4.71
C ALA A 371 -15.95 8.86 5.40
N HIS A 372 -14.92 9.22 4.64
CA HIS A 372 -13.75 9.94 5.17
C HIS A 372 -14.13 11.33 5.72
N LYS A 373 -14.98 12.08 5.01
CA LYS A 373 -15.50 13.38 5.46
C LYS A 373 -16.22 13.26 6.80
N THR A 374 -17.14 12.32 6.91
CA THR A 374 -17.92 12.07 8.13
C THR A 374 -16.98 11.82 9.32
N LEU A 375 -15.96 10.96 9.13
CA LEU A 375 -14.93 10.71 10.15
C LEU A 375 -14.16 11.98 10.54
N ARG A 376 -13.79 12.81 9.56
CA ARG A 376 -13.07 14.08 9.80
C ARG A 376 -13.92 15.09 10.54
N GLU A 377 -15.19 15.25 10.17
CA GLU A 377 -16.13 16.15 10.84
C GLU A 377 -16.32 15.74 12.30
N MET A 378 -16.50 14.45 12.57
CA MET A 378 -16.56 13.93 13.94
C MET A 378 -15.25 14.15 14.71
N ALA A 379 -14.10 13.99 14.07
CA ALA A 379 -12.79 14.25 14.68
C ALA A 379 -12.61 15.73 15.04
N MET A 380 -13.05 16.64 14.16
CA MET A 380 -13.01 18.09 14.41
C MET A 380 -13.98 18.50 15.51
N GLN A 381 -15.23 18.01 15.48
CA GLN A 381 -16.23 18.32 16.50
C GLN A 381 -15.83 17.84 17.89
N GLN A 382 -15.12 16.72 17.99
CA GLN A 382 -14.67 16.15 19.26
C GLN A 382 -13.23 16.54 19.63
N ASN A 383 -12.54 17.33 18.80
CA ASN A 383 -11.13 17.69 18.95
C ASN A 383 -10.21 16.48 19.22
N LYS A 384 -10.38 15.41 18.43
CA LYS A 384 -9.67 14.14 18.53
C LYS A 384 -8.96 13.78 17.25
N LYS A 385 -8.01 12.84 17.32
CA LYS A 385 -7.36 12.31 16.11
C LYS A 385 -8.37 11.48 15.31
N LEU A 386 -8.19 11.48 13.99
CA LEU A 386 -9.04 10.69 13.08
C LEU A 386 -9.06 9.19 13.43
N ALA A 387 -7.90 8.65 13.83
CA ALA A 387 -7.78 7.25 14.25
C ALA A 387 -8.56 6.92 15.54
N GLU A 388 -8.63 7.86 16.49
CA GLU A 388 -9.38 7.69 17.74
C GLU A 388 -10.89 7.65 17.50
N ILE A 389 -11.39 8.49 16.60
CA ILE A 389 -12.80 8.45 16.15
C ILE A 389 -13.10 7.14 15.43
N ALA A 390 -12.21 6.73 14.52
CA ALA A 390 -12.37 5.48 13.78
C ALA A 390 -12.45 4.27 14.73
N ASP A 391 -11.60 4.22 15.75
CA ASP A 391 -11.61 3.16 16.76
C ASP A 391 -12.88 3.17 17.63
N ALA A 392 -13.30 4.36 18.09
CA ALA A 392 -14.54 4.52 18.86
C ALA A 392 -15.76 4.04 18.07
N MET A 393 -15.84 4.37 16.78
CA MET A 393 -16.91 3.91 15.90
C MET A 393 -16.93 2.41 15.69
N LEU A 394 -15.76 1.81 15.42
CA LEU A 394 -15.64 0.36 15.25
C LEU A 394 -16.02 -0.40 16.53
N SER A 395 -15.67 0.16 17.68
CA SER A 395 -16.03 -0.37 19.00
C SER A 395 -17.55 -0.34 19.23
N VAL A 396 -18.21 0.78 18.92
CA VAL A 396 -19.67 0.90 19.00
C VAL A 396 -20.37 -0.08 18.05
N ALA A 397 -19.89 -0.19 16.81
CA ALA A 397 -20.44 -1.13 15.84
C ALA A 397 -20.29 -2.59 16.29
N ALA A 398 -19.16 -2.96 16.92
CA ALA A 398 -18.96 -4.30 17.46
C ALA A 398 -19.94 -4.64 18.61
N VAL A 399 -20.33 -3.63 19.41
CA VAL A 399 -21.32 -3.79 20.48
C VAL A 399 -22.75 -3.87 19.91
N MET A 400 -23.07 -3.07 18.89
CA MET A 400 -24.38 -3.08 18.24
C MET A 400 -24.61 -4.34 17.39
N GLY A 401 -23.59 -4.85 16.69
CA GLY A 401 -23.66 -6.08 15.90
C GLY A 401 -23.89 -7.34 16.74
N LYS A 402 -23.57 -7.32 18.05
CA LYS A 402 -23.87 -8.43 18.98
C LYS A 402 -25.32 -8.46 19.48
N LYS A 403 -26.13 -7.42 19.22
CA LYS A 403 -27.54 -7.36 19.66
C LYS A 403 -28.56 -7.73 18.58
N SER A 404 -28.13 -8.11 17.38
CA SER A 404 -29.00 -8.46 16.25
C SER A 404 -29.00 -9.95 15.87
N THR A 405 -28.64 -10.84 16.79
CA THR A 405 -28.89 -12.30 16.66
C THR A 405 -30.08 -12.73 17.49
#